data_AF-A0A920PK57-F1
#
_entry.id   AF-A0A920PK57-F1
#
_cell.length_a   1.000
_cell.length_b   1.000
_cell.length_c   1.000
_cell.angle_alpha   90.00
_cell.angle_beta   90.00
_cell.angle_gamma   90.00
#
_symmetry.space_group_name_H-M   'P 1'
#
loop_
_entity.id
_entity.type
_entity.pdbx_description
1 polymer ?
#
loop_
_entity_poly.entity_id
_entity_poly.type
_entity_poly.pdbx_seq_one_letter_code
_entity_poly.pdbx_strand_id
1 'polypeptide(L)'
;MEMILSGDRFDAEFAYRTGLVNRIVEQNELLKESMTYAEKLASRAPIAQQLAKEVMYRTHGLTMDEALRIESLSFRSLAEAKIWLKEIFPSERNVTLYSKEHSNLDRTAQLNVKIHWPK
;
A
#
# COMPACT_ATOMS: atom_id res chain seq x y z
N MET A 1 -12.57 7.59 5.82
CA MET A 1 -11.89 8.47 6.80
C MET A 1 -11.76 7.78 8.15
N GLU A 2 -12.85 7.29 8.75
CA GLU A 2 -12.83 6.60 10.05
C GLU A 2 -11.79 5.49 10.15
N MET A 3 -11.72 4.55 9.18
CA MET A 3 -10.71 3.47 9.20
C MET A 3 -9.26 3.98 9.21
N ILE A 4 -8.99 5.08 8.49
CA ILE A 4 -7.63 5.63 8.34
C ILE A 4 -7.22 6.39 9.60
N LEU A 5 -8.16 7.05 10.26
CA LEU A 5 -7.88 7.91 11.41
C LEU A 5 -7.99 7.19 12.77
N SER A 6 -8.88 6.20 12.89
CA SER A 6 -9.06 5.42 14.12
C SER A 6 -7.98 4.35 14.31
N GLY A 7 -7.53 3.73 13.21
CA GLY A 7 -6.63 2.58 13.29
C GLY A 7 -7.25 1.32 13.90
N ASP A 8 -8.58 1.30 14.10
CA ASP A 8 -9.28 0.19 14.72
C ASP A 8 -9.31 -1.06 13.82
N ARG A 9 -9.51 -2.23 14.44
CA ARG A 9 -9.74 -3.48 13.72
C ARG A 9 -11.21 -3.59 13.34
N PHE A 10 -11.47 -3.79 12.04
CA PHE A 10 -12.81 -3.99 11.50
C PHE A 10 -13.05 -5.48 11.18
N ASP A 11 -14.30 -5.93 11.37
CA ASP A 11 -14.71 -7.29 11.03
C ASP A 11 -14.96 -7.47 9.53
N ALA A 12 -15.18 -8.72 9.11
CA ALA A 12 -15.41 -9.07 7.71
C ALA A 12 -16.71 -8.46 7.15
N GLU A 13 -17.75 -8.32 7.99
CA GLU A 13 -19.04 -7.75 7.59
C GLU A 13 -18.93 -6.25 7.30
N PHE A 14 -18.21 -5.51 8.14
CA PHE A 14 -17.89 -4.11 7.94
C PHE A 14 -17.05 -3.94 6.67
N ALA A 15 -16.01 -4.75 6.47
CA ALA A 15 -15.18 -4.71 5.27
C ALA A 15 -16.01 -4.98 4.00
N TYR A 16 -16.98 -5.89 4.06
CA TYR A 16 -17.87 -6.17 2.93
C TYR A 16 -18.82 -5.00 2.66
N ARG A 17 -19.47 -4.46 3.70
CA ARG A 17 -20.41 -3.34 3.58
C ARG A 17 -19.75 -2.06 3.06
N THR A 18 -18.49 -1.83 3.42
CA THR A 18 -17.71 -0.68 2.96
C THR A 18 -17.09 -0.86 1.57
N GLY A 19 -17.19 -2.06 0.98
CA GLY A 19 -16.60 -2.38 -0.32
C GLY A 19 -15.09 -2.64 -0.29
N LEU A 20 -14.50 -2.80 0.90
CA LEU A 20 -13.09 -3.19 1.04
C LEU A 20 -12.85 -4.63 0.57
N VAL A 21 -13.83 -5.52 0.82
CA VAL A 21 -13.83 -6.89 0.31
C VAL A 21 -15.08 -7.14 -0.51
N ASN A 22 -14.94 -7.96 -1.55
CA ASN A 22 -16.02 -8.23 -2.48
C ASN A 22 -16.95 -9.36 -2.04
N ARG A 23 -16.51 -10.25 -1.13
CA ARG A 23 -17.24 -11.45 -0.67
C ARG A 23 -16.76 -11.88 0.71
N ILE A 24 -17.65 -12.52 1.47
CA ILE A 24 -17.34 -13.24 2.70
C ILE A 24 -17.63 -14.71 2.45
N VAL A 25 -16.70 -15.59 2.82
CA VAL A 25 -16.79 -17.04 2.64
C VAL A 25 -16.29 -17.74 3.89
N GLU A 26 -16.78 -18.95 4.14
CA GLU A 26 -16.30 -19.78 5.25
C GLU A 26 -14.82 -20.15 5.07
N GLN A 27 -14.10 -20.27 6.19
CA GLN A 27 -12.65 -20.44 6.16
C GLN A 27 -12.22 -21.72 5.43
N ASN A 28 -13.00 -22.79 5.54
CA ASN A 28 -12.76 -24.07 4.87
C ASN A 28 -13.02 -24.01 3.34
N GLU A 29 -13.79 -23.03 2.86
CA GLU A 29 -14.12 -22.86 1.44
C GLU A 29 -13.28 -21.78 0.75
N LEU A 30 -12.53 -20.97 1.51
CA LEU A 30 -11.75 -19.84 1.02
C LEU A 30 -10.90 -20.17 -0.22
N LEU A 31 -10.11 -21.25 -0.16
CA LEU A 31 -9.21 -21.62 -1.25
C LEU A 31 -9.98 -22.05 -2.51
N LYS A 32 -11.04 -22.83 -2.32
CA LYS A 32 -11.89 -23.34 -3.40
C LYS A 32 -12.61 -22.22 -4.12
N GLU A 33 -13.24 -21.30 -3.37
CA GLU A 33 -13.94 -20.13 -3.92
C GLU A 33 -12.97 -19.18 -4.63
N SER A 34 -11.79 -18.94 -4.04
CA SER A 34 -10.76 -18.10 -4.65
C SER A 34 -10.27 -18.67 -5.99
N MET A 35 -10.03 -19.98 -6.06
CA MET A 35 -9.58 -20.63 -7.28
C MET A 35 -10.66 -20.64 -8.36
N THR A 36 -11.90 -20.97 -7.99
CA THR A 36 -13.06 -20.94 -8.88
C THR A 36 -13.23 -19.54 -9.50
N TYR A 37 -13.05 -18.49 -8.70
CA TYR A 37 -13.13 -17.12 -9.19
C TYR A 37 -11.96 -16.76 -10.11
N ALA A 38 -10.73 -17.20 -9.78
CA ALA A 38 -9.56 -17.00 -10.63
C ALA A 38 -9.72 -17.68 -12.00
N GLU A 39 -10.18 -18.93 -12.03
CA GLU A 39 -10.48 -19.67 -13.26
C GLU A 39 -11.53 -18.95 -14.12
N LYS A 40 -12.58 -18.41 -13.48
CA LYS A 40 -13.60 -17.60 -14.16
C LYS A 40 -13.04 -16.29 -14.75
N LEU A 41 -12.01 -15.71 -14.15
CA LEU A 41 -11.32 -14.54 -14.72
C LEU A 41 -10.41 -14.95 -15.87
N ALA A 42 -9.68 -16.06 -15.71
CA ALA A 42 -8.78 -16.62 -16.72
C ALA A 42 -9.49 -17.11 -17.98
N SER A 43 -10.74 -17.56 -17.86
CA SER A 43 -11.56 -18.01 -19.00
C SER A 43 -12.04 -16.88 -19.92
N ARG A 44 -11.82 -15.60 -19.55
CA ARG A 44 -12.26 -14.44 -20.35
C ARG A 44 -11.17 -13.97 -21.31
N ALA A 45 -11.57 -13.27 -22.36
CA ALA A 45 -10.64 -12.73 -23.36
C ALA A 45 -9.59 -11.80 -22.70
N PRO A 46 -8.27 -12.12 -22.79
CA PRO A 46 -7.23 -11.36 -22.11
C PRO A 46 -7.17 -9.88 -22.53
N ILE A 47 -7.42 -9.59 -23.81
CA ILE A 47 -7.41 -8.22 -24.35
C ILE A 47 -8.53 -7.38 -23.72
N ALA A 48 -9.73 -7.93 -23.58
CA ALA A 48 -10.86 -7.22 -22.96
C ALA A 48 -10.57 -6.90 -21.49
N GLN A 49 -9.95 -7.83 -20.75
CA GLN A 49 -9.54 -7.61 -19.37
C GLN A 49 -8.46 -6.54 -19.23
N GLN A 50 -7.48 -6.52 -20.14
CA GLN A 50 -6.43 -5.49 -20.16
C GLN A 50 -7.01 -4.10 -20.44
N LEU A 51 -7.87 -3.98 -21.46
CA LEU A 51 -8.52 -2.71 -21.80
C LEU A 51 -9.43 -2.23 -20.67
N ALA A 52 -10.21 -3.13 -20.05
CA ALA A 52 -11.04 -2.77 -18.90
C ALA A 52 -10.21 -2.25 -17.73
N LYS A 53 -9.08 -2.90 -17.40
CA LYS A 53 -8.16 -2.41 -16.37
C LYS A 53 -7.58 -1.04 -16.73
N GLU A 54 -7.16 -0.85 -17.97
CA GLU A 54 -6.56 0.40 -18.44
C GLU A 54 -7.56 1.56 -18.35
N VAL A 55 -8.80 1.35 -18.78
CA VAL A 55 -9.88 2.34 -18.66
C VAL A 55 -10.09 2.69 -17.18
N MET A 56 -10.21 1.69 -16.29
CA MET A 56 -10.40 1.93 -14.86
C MET A 56 -9.28 2.76 -14.23
N TYR A 57 -8.02 2.51 -14.62
CA TYR A 57 -6.88 3.31 -14.17
C TYR A 57 -6.92 4.75 -14.71
N ARG A 58 -7.29 4.94 -15.98
CA ARG A 58 -7.29 6.26 -16.62
C ARG A 58 -8.48 7.13 -16.24
N THR A 59 -9.61 6.54 -15.84
CA THR A 59 -10.83 7.29 -15.48
C THR A 59 -10.92 7.66 -14.00
N HIS A 60 -10.01 7.16 -13.16
CA HIS A 60 -9.97 7.49 -11.73
C HIS A 60 -9.13 8.73 -11.46
N GLY A 61 -9.78 9.76 -10.90
CA GLY A 61 -9.19 10.89 -10.15
C GLY A 61 -7.72 11.25 -10.42
N LEU A 62 -6.94 11.41 -9.34
CA LEU A 62 -5.48 11.49 -9.45
C LEU A 62 -4.97 10.16 -9.99
N THR A 63 -3.99 10.21 -10.89
CA THR A 63 -3.32 8.99 -11.34
C THR A 63 -2.71 8.28 -10.14
N MET A 64 -2.60 6.94 -10.19
CA MET A 64 -2.00 6.16 -9.11
C MET A 64 -0.60 6.69 -8.75
N ASP A 65 0.18 7.11 -9.75
CA ASP A 65 1.50 7.70 -9.54
C ASP A 65 1.46 9.02 -8.76
N GLU A 66 0.49 9.89 -9.06
CA GLU A 66 0.30 11.14 -8.33
C GLU A 66 -0.15 10.89 -6.89
N ALA A 67 -1.08 9.94 -6.70
CA ALA A 67 -1.56 9.54 -5.38
C ALA A 67 -0.43 8.99 -4.50
N LEU A 68 0.36 8.04 -5.03
CA LEU A 68 1.52 7.46 -4.35
C LEU A 68 2.61 8.50 -4.07
N ARG A 69 2.80 9.47 -4.98
CA ARG A 69 3.75 10.57 -4.76
C ARG A 69 3.31 11.45 -3.60
N ILE A 70 2.02 11.79 -3.52
CA ILE A 70 1.47 12.56 -2.40
C ILE A 70 1.62 11.76 -1.10
N GLU A 71 1.27 10.48 -1.10
CA GLU A 71 1.43 9.59 0.06
C GLU A 71 2.89 9.53 0.53
N SER A 72 3.83 9.35 -0.41
CA SER A 72 5.27 9.30 -0.13
C SER A 72 5.78 10.61 0.48
N LEU A 73 5.30 11.76 -0.03
CA LEU A 73 5.64 13.07 0.52
C LEU A 73 5.05 13.24 1.92
N SER A 74 3.79 12.87 2.14
CA SER A 74 3.14 12.90 3.45
C SER A 74 3.86 12.00 4.47
N PHE A 75 4.25 10.79 4.07
CA PHE A 75 5.01 9.86 4.91
C PHE A 75 6.40 10.40 5.25
N ARG A 76 7.07 11.01 4.28
CA ARG A 76 8.36 11.70 4.51
C ARG A 76 8.20 12.86 5.50
N SER A 77 7.19 13.70 5.34
CA SER A 77 6.91 14.81 6.27
C SER A 77 6.62 14.30 7.68
N LEU A 78 5.92 13.16 7.83
CA LEU A 78 5.75 12.48 9.12
C LEU A 78 7.09 12.01 9.73
N ALA A 79 7.98 11.43 8.92
CA ALA A 79 9.30 10.99 9.39
C ALA A 79 10.22 12.16 9.82
N GLU A 80 10.09 13.32 9.16
CA GLU A 80 10.83 14.55 9.48
C GLU A 80 10.28 15.23 10.75
N ALA A 81 9.01 15.04 11.07
CA ALA A 81 8.40 15.38 12.37
C ALA A 81 8.95 14.45 13.46
N LYS A 82 10.20 14.73 13.85
CA LYS A 82 11.20 14.01 14.66
C LYS A 82 10.76 13.37 16.00
N ILE A 83 9.48 13.44 16.36
CA ILE A 83 8.92 13.02 17.64
C ILE A 83 8.37 11.58 17.59
N TRP A 84 7.86 11.12 16.43
CA TRP A 84 7.04 9.90 16.36
C TRP A 84 7.78 8.57 16.15
N LEU A 85 9.00 8.59 15.59
CA LEU A 85 9.72 7.36 15.25
C LEU A 85 10.16 6.54 16.47
N LYS A 86 10.35 7.17 17.64
CA LYS A 86 10.74 6.49 18.88
C LYS A 86 9.58 5.80 19.59
N GLU A 87 8.35 6.24 19.36
CA GLU A 87 7.16 5.66 19.98
C GLU A 87 6.60 4.48 19.16
N ILE A 88 6.73 4.52 17.83
CA ILE A 88 6.24 3.46 16.94
C ILE A 88 7.15 2.23 16.95
N PHE A 89 8.47 2.40 17.14
CA PHE A 89 9.44 1.29 17.19
C PHE A 89 10.29 1.33 18.47
N PRO A 90 9.75 0.91 19.63
CA PRO A 90 10.46 1.02 20.91
C PRO A 90 11.69 0.10 21.03
N SER A 91 11.76 -0.98 20.24
CA SER A 91 12.76 -2.06 20.43
C SER A 91 13.77 -2.25 19.29
N GLU A 92 13.64 -1.58 18.16
CA GLU A 92 14.62 -1.73 17.07
C GLU A 92 15.78 -0.75 17.22
N ARG A 93 16.81 -1.20 17.92
CA ARG A 93 18.15 -0.64 17.79
C ARG A 93 18.55 -0.73 16.31
N ASN A 94 18.91 0.43 15.74
CA ASN A 94 19.60 0.63 14.46
C ASN A 94 18.73 0.91 13.22
N VAL A 95 17.81 1.88 13.29
CA VAL A 95 17.50 2.68 12.09
C VAL A 95 18.52 3.83 11.99
N THR A 96 19.63 3.59 11.32
CA THR A 96 20.64 4.65 11.08
C THR A 96 20.28 5.39 9.79
N LEU A 97 19.76 6.61 9.92
CA LEU A 97 19.54 7.52 8.81
C LEU A 97 20.91 8.08 8.37
N TYR A 98 21.45 7.59 7.24
CA TYR A 98 22.67 8.16 6.66
C TYR A 98 22.30 9.32 5.73
N SER A 99 22.67 10.54 6.13
CA SER A 99 22.80 11.68 5.21
C SER A 99 24.17 11.57 4.53
N LYS A 100 24.22 11.18 3.26
CA LYS A 100 25.45 11.23 2.48
C LYS A 100 25.60 12.66 1.94
N GLU A 101 26.44 13.48 2.58
CA GLU A 101 26.95 14.69 1.95
C GLU A 101 27.83 14.27 0.77
N HIS A 102 27.28 14.24 -0.43
CA HIS A 102 28.09 14.27 -1.64
C HIS A 102 28.32 15.72 -2.01
N SER A 103 29.58 16.12 -1.89
CA SER A 103 30.12 17.31 -2.51
C SER A 103 29.87 17.27 -4.02
N ASN A 104 29.22 18.33 -4.49
CA ASN A 104 29.15 18.85 -5.86
C ASN A 104 28.58 17.95 -6.98
N LEU A 105 27.50 18.49 -7.57
CA LEU A 105 26.88 18.14 -8.87
C LEU A 105 25.91 16.95 -8.86
N ASP A 106 24.81 17.05 -8.11
CA ASP A 106 23.44 16.78 -8.60
C ASP A 106 22.41 16.98 -7.48
N ARG A 107 21.42 17.87 -7.71
CA ARG A 107 20.46 18.37 -6.72
C ARG A 107 19.30 17.42 -6.41
N THR A 108 19.56 16.14 -6.22
CA THR A 108 18.53 15.20 -5.72
C THR A 108 19.08 14.42 -4.53
N ALA A 109 18.75 14.89 -3.32
CA ALA A 109 18.97 14.12 -2.10
C ALA A 109 18.05 12.88 -2.11
N GLN A 110 18.56 11.77 -2.63
CA GLN A 110 17.91 10.47 -2.51
C GLN A 110 18.14 9.94 -1.09
N LEU A 111 17.07 9.93 -0.29
CA LEU A 111 17.03 9.21 0.98
C LEU A 111 16.84 7.72 0.67
N ASN A 112 17.93 6.96 0.75
CA ASN A 112 17.86 5.50 0.63
C ASN A 112 17.52 4.89 1.99
N VAL A 113 16.28 4.42 2.16
CA VAL A 113 15.86 3.66 3.34
C VAL A 113 16.11 2.17 3.06
N LYS A 114 17.00 1.54 3.84
CA LYS A 114 17.28 0.10 3.73
C LYS A 114 16.64 -0.61 4.93
N ILE A 115 15.50 -1.25 4.71
CA ILE A 115 14.81 -2.06 5.71
C ILE A 115 15.40 -3.48 5.63
N HIS A 116 15.97 -3.96 6.73
CA HIS A 116 16.51 -5.33 6.80
C HIS A 116 15.49 -6.21 7.52
N TRP A 117 14.86 -7.14 6.78
CA TRP A 117 13.97 -8.14 7.37
C TRP A 117 14.80 -9.32 7.91
N PRO A 118 14.54 -9.83 9.13
CA PRO A 118 15.17 -11.06 9.59
C PRO A 118 14.70 -12.27 8.76
N LYS A 119 15.57 -13.28 8.65
CA LYS A 119 15.27 -14.56 8.00
C LYS A 119 14.16 -15.32 8.72
#